data_AF-A0A954QMP3-F1
#
_entry.id   AF-A0A954QMP3-F1
#
_cell.length_a   1.000
_cell.length_b   1.000
_cell.length_c   1.000
_cell.angle_alpha   90.00
_cell.angle_beta   90.00
_cell.angle_gamma   90.00
#
_symmetry.space_group_name_H-M   'P 1'
#
loop_
_entity.id
_entity.type
_entity.pdbx_description
1 polymer ?
#
loop_
_entity_poly.entity_id
_entity_poly.type
_entity_poly.pdbx_seq_one_letter_code
_entity_poly.pdbx_strand_id
1 'polypeptide(L)'
;PDVTRRLRALWALHVTGGLEDAFLIEQLSNADEHIRAWAIRLLCEDREPPARALERFRELARLDESPYVRLHLTCALQRLLAEQRWEIAEGLLQHQEDAADQNLPLMNWYAIEPLVDADLPRFVALARAAEIPLVRRHIARRAASHRELEAALGELVRLLHDVADSTARHDLLSGMLQGLEGRRRAPMPVEWPEVFERLLTDDDARVKQAAIELAVVFGDASALRTLQTIAGNRTTAAEDRRLAIEALAKARAAETDALLVRIMRDPMETNAAVLAAALRGLAEFDHQATASTILERYTSLDSTNRQHALQTLAGRAAWATTLLDAIEADSVPRGDVTTFTARQLQSLGDDVLTARVKQVWGEIRTTPADKARQIGNLRRQLTPAVLARADRSRGRAVYDKTCANCHRLFDAGGTIGPNLTGSQRMNLDYVLENLVDPSAAVSRDFQMQVIQTTAGRVVTGLVVDESPVAVAIQTVNERLVIPRDEIDSRQTSPLSMMPDGQLNTLTFEQIRDLIAYLAGPSQVPPMKSE
;
A
#
# COMPACT_ATOMS: atom_id res chain seq x y z
N PRO A 1 30.88 14.74 -41.63
CA PRO A 1 30.51 15.83 -40.68
C PRO A 1 30.25 15.20 -39.30
N ASP A 2 30.50 15.93 -38.20
CA ASP A 2 30.13 15.45 -36.86
C ASP A 2 28.60 15.30 -36.72
N VAL A 3 28.15 14.51 -35.73
CA VAL A 3 26.73 14.21 -35.49
C VAL A 3 25.90 15.48 -35.28
N THR A 4 26.44 16.48 -34.60
CA THR A 4 25.71 17.72 -34.30
C THR A 4 25.40 18.49 -35.58
N ARG A 5 26.36 18.58 -36.51
CA ARG A 5 26.14 19.21 -37.83
C ARG A 5 25.15 18.41 -38.66
N ARG A 6 25.21 17.08 -38.62
CA ARG A 6 24.26 16.20 -39.33
C ARG A 6 22.84 16.39 -38.81
N LEU A 7 22.64 16.46 -37.50
CA LEU A 7 21.33 16.73 -36.88
C LEU A 7 20.81 18.13 -37.23
N ARG A 8 21.65 19.16 -37.20
CA ARG A 8 21.27 20.52 -37.64
C ARG A 8 20.83 20.54 -39.10
N ALA A 9 21.51 19.80 -39.96
CA ALA A 9 21.12 19.67 -41.37
C ALA A 9 19.77 18.94 -41.52
N LEU A 10 19.56 17.84 -40.80
CA LEU A 10 18.28 17.12 -40.75
C LEU A 10 17.13 18.05 -40.34
N TRP A 11 17.31 18.86 -39.29
CA TRP A 11 16.30 19.82 -38.85
C TRP A 11 16.05 20.92 -39.87
N ALA A 12 17.12 21.47 -40.46
CA ALA A 12 16.98 22.49 -41.49
C ALA A 12 16.17 21.95 -42.68
N LEU A 13 16.49 20.75 -43.17
CA LEU A 13 15.76 20.09 -44.25
C LEU A 13 14.29 19.83 -43.89
N HIS A 14 14.02 19.38 -42.67
CA HIS A 14 12.65 19.19 -42.21
C HIS A 14 11.84 20.49 -42.24
N VAL A 15 12.38 21.56 -41.64
CA VAL A 15 11.69 22.86 -41.53
C VAL A 15 11.53 23.55 -42.90
N THR A 16 12.45 23.30 -43.84
CA THR A 16 12.35 23.85 -45.20
C THR A 16 11.58 22.96 -46.17
N GLY A 17 11.03 21.82 -45.72
CA GLY A 17 10.29 20.87 -46.57
C GLY A 17 11.16 20.14 -47.59
N GLY A 18 12.49 20.12 -47.40
CA GLY A 18 13.45 19.44 -48.28
C GLY A 18 13.80 18.02 -47.83
N LEU A 19 13.03 17.45 -46.91
CA LEU A 19 13.28 16.12 -46.35
C LEU A 19 12.31 15.12 -46.96
N GLU A 20 12.86 14.04 -47.54
CA GLU A 20 12.08 12.95 -48.13
C GLU A 20 12.07 11.72 -47.22
N ASP A 21 10.95 11.02 -47.13
CA ASP A 21 10.82 9.78 -46.34
C ASP A 21 11.85 8.72 -46.73
N ALA A 22 12.16 8.61 -48.02
CA ALA A 22 13.16 7.67 -48.53
C ALA A 22 14.53 7.89 -47.89
N PHE A 23 14.92 9.15 -47.71
CA PHE A 23 16.17 9.52 -47.05
C PHE A 23 16.13 9.21 -45.55
N LEU A 24 15.01 9.49 -44.87
CA LEU A 24 14.87 9.17 -43.44
C LEU A 24 14.90 7.66 -43.18
N ILE A 25 14.24 6.86 -44.03
CA ILE A 25 14.27 5.40 -43.96
C ILE A 25 15.70 4.87 -44.09
N GLU A 26 16.53 5.46 -44.96
CA GLU A 26 17.96 5.13 -45.05
C GLU A 26 18.71 5.44 -43.74
N GLN A 27 18.37 6.56 -43.09
CA GLN A 27 18.99 6.95 -41.83
C GLN A 27 18.65 6.03 -40.66
N LEU A 28 17.63 5.16 -40.78
CA LEU A 28 17.32 4.13 -39.77
C LEU A 28 18.41 3.07 -39.64
N SER A 29 19.32 2.95 -40.61
CA SER A 29 20.48 2.04 -40.54
C SER A 29 21.78 2.78 -40.18
N ASN A 30 21.70 4.03 -39.70
CA ASN A 30 22.90 4.79 -39.39
C ASN A 30 23.64 4.21 -38.18
N ALA A 31 24.98 4.24 -38.21
CA ALA A 31 25.79 3.81 -37.06
C ALA A 31 25.55 4.65 -35.80
N ASP A 32 25.18 5.93 -35.97
CA ASP A 32 24.91 6.86 -34.88
C ASP A 32 23.46 6.76 -34.39
N GLU A 33 23.28 6.45 -33.10
CA GLU A 33 21.96 6.27 -32.46
C GLU A 33 21.10 7.54 -32.50
N HIS A 34 21.70 8.73 -32.44
CA HIS A 34 20.94 9.97 -32.46
C HIS A 34 20.36 10.22 -33.85
N ILE A 35 21.07 9.84 -34.91
CA ILE A 35 20.55 9.94 -36.27
C ILE A 35 19.37 8.98 -36.47
N ARG A 36 19.48 7.73 -36.00
CA ARG A 36 18.37 6.76 -36.06
C ARG A 36 17.15 7.26 -35.28
N ALA A 37 17.34 7.73 -34.05
CA ALA A 37 16.29 8.26 -33.19
C ALA A 37 15.57 9.47 -33.81
N TRP A 38 16.31 10.41 -34.40
CA TRP A 38 15.70 11.55 -35.08
C TRP A 38 14.98 11.15 -36.37
N ALA A 39 15.48 10.16 -37.12
CA ALA A 39 14.78 9.65 -38.28
C ALA A 39 13.41 9.04 -37.90
N ILE A 40 13.35 8.24 -36.83
CA ILE A 40 12.08 7.70 -36.28
C ILE A 40 11.10 8.83 -35.95
N ARG A 41 11.58 9.86 -35.23
CA ARG A 41 10.75 10.99 -34.83
C ARG A 41 10.16 11.71 -36.04
N LEU A 42 10.99 12.07 -37.01
CA LEU A 42 10.57 12.84 -38.17
C LEU A 42 9.62 12.04 -39.07
N LEU A 43 9.83 10.72 -39.22
CA LEU A 43 8.94 9.82 -39.96
C LEU A 43 7.55 9.68 -39.33
N CYS A 44 7.37 10.05 -38.05
CA CYS A 44 6.10 9.94 -37.34
C CYS A 44 5.46 11.28 -36.99
N GLU A 45 6.07 12.41 -37.38
CA GLU A 45 5.65 13.75 -36.93
C GLU A 45 4.21 14.08 -37.40
N ASP A 46 3.86 13.66 -38.61
CA ASP A 46 2.53 13.82 -39.23
C ASP A 46 1.54 12.69 -38.87
N ARG A 47 1.98 11.66 -38.14
CA ARG A 47 1.22 10.45 -37.77
C ARG A 47 0.90 9.51 -38.93
N GLU A 48 1.56 9.65 -40.08
CA GLU A 48 1.32 8.85 -41.27
C GLU A 48 2.62 8.21 -41.82
N PRO A 49 3.40 7.47 -41.00
CA PRO A 49 4.65 6.88 -41.49
C PRO A 49 4.39 5.88 -42.63
N PRO A 50 5.22 5.89 -43.68
CA PRO A 50 5.06 4.98 -44.81
C PRO A 50 5.26 3.51 -44.38
N ALA A 51 4.63 2.57 -45.08
CA ALA A 51 4.70 1.14 -44.76
C ALA A 51 6.13 0.59 -44.63
N ARG A 52 7.05 1.10 -45.46
CA ARG A 52 8.47 0.75 -45.41
C ARG A 52 9.16 1.23 -44.11
N ALA A 53 8.76 2.38 -43.56
CA ALA A 53 9.24 2.83 -42.25
C ALA A 53 8.74 1.90 -41.14
N LEU A 54 7.46 1.50 -41.17
CA LEU A 54 6.90 0.54 -40.20
C LEU A 54 7.60 -0.83 -40.23
N GLU A 55 8.03 -1.30 -41.41
CA GLU A 55 8.87 -2.50 -41.54
C GLU A 55 10.22 -2.32 -40.85
N ARG A 56 10.90 -1.18 -41.08
CA ARG A 56 12.17 -0.87 -40.40
C ARG A 56 11.99 -0.71 -38.89
N PHE A 57 10.89 -0.11 -38.42
CA PHE A 57 10.62 0.03 -36.99
C PHE A 57 10.45 -1.31 -36.29
N ARG A 58 9.81 -2.29 -36.94
CA ARG A 58 9.70 -3.67 -36.42
C ARG A 58 11.05 -4.35 -36.28
N GLU A 59 11.97 -4.12 -37.21
CA GLU A 59 13.34 -4.64 -37.14
C GLU A 59 14.13 -3.97 -36.01
N LEU A 60 14.12 -2.63 -35.96
CA LEU A 60 14.82 -1.88 -34.91
C LEU A 60 14.28 -2.20 -33.51
N ALA A 61 12.97 -2.38 -33.38
CA ALA A 61 12.34 -2.76 -32.11
C ALA A 61 12.83 -4.09 -31.55
N ARG A 62 13.32 -5.00 -32.39
CA ARG A 62 13.83 -6.32 -31.99
C ARG A 62 15.35 -6.36 -31.83
N LEU A 63 16.07 -5.54 -32.61
CA LEU A 63 17.51 -5.71 -32.83
C LEU A 63 18.35 -4.52 -32.39
N ASP A 64 17.78 -3.32 -32.20
CA ASP A 64 18.57 -2.14 -31.87
C ASP A 64 19.02 -2.18 -30.41
N GLU A 65 20.33 -2.21 -30.19
CA GLU A 65 20.95 -2.27 -28.86
C GLU A 65 20.82 -0.94 -28.09
N SER A 66 20.53 0.18 -28.77
CA SER A 66 20.46 1.50 -28.13
C SER A 66 19.13 1.69 -27.36
N PRO A 67 19.17 1.89 -26.02
CA PRO A 67 17.97 2.27 -25.27
C PRO A 67 17.42 3.63 -25.71
N TYR A 68 18.27 4.52 -26.26
CA TYR A 68 17.85 5.80 -26.78
C TYR A 68 17.00 5.66 -28.06
N VAL A 69 17.37 4.75 -28.96
CA VAL A 69 16.57 4.44 -30.16
C VAL A 69 15.26 3.76 -29.78
N ARG A 70 15.31 2.76 -28.89
CA ARG A 70 14.10 2.08 -28.39
C ARG A 70 13.14 3.08 -27.75
N LEU A 71 13.62 4.05 -26.97
CA LEU A 71 12.79 5.10 -26.39
C LEU A 71 12.05 5.91 -27.45
N HIS A 72 12.72 6.22 -28.57
CA HIS A 72 12.10 6.97 -29.68
C HIS A 72 11.08 6.13 -30.45
N LEU A 73 11.32 4.81 -30.63
CA LEU A 73 10.32 3.89 -31.17
C LEU A 73 9.09 3.82 -30.26
N THR A 74 9.29 3.69 -28.95
CA THR A 74 8.20 3.69 -27.98
C THR A 74 7.41 5.00 -27.99
N CYS A 75 8.09 6.15 -28.13
CA CYS A 75 7.42 7.44 -28.32
C CYS A 75 6.64 7.52 -29.65
N ALA A 76 7.18 6.92 -30.71
CA ALA A 76 6.54 6.87 -32.02
C ALA A 76 5.25 6.05 -31.99
N LEU A 77 5.22 4.94 -31.23
CA LEU A 77 4.01 4.12 -31.07
C LEU A 77 2.78 4.93 -30.68
N GLN A 78 2.90 5.93 -29.80
CA GLN A 78 1.78 6.76 -29.38
C GLN A 78 1.19 7.62 -30.51
N ARG A 79 1.92 7.79 -31.61
CA ARG A 79 1.50 8.50 -32.83
C ARG A 79 0.96 7.58 -33.91
N LEU A 80 1.06 6.26 -33.75
CA LEU A 80 0.58 5.27 -34.71
C LEU A 80 -0.86 4.84 -34.44
N LEU A 81 -1.53 4.33 -35.48
CA LEU A 81 -2.80 3.61 -35.33
C LEU A 81 -2.59 2.31 -34.55
N ALA A 82 -3.61 1.84 -33.82
CA ALA A 82 -3.50 0.65 -32.97
C ALA A 82 -2.95 -0.58 -33.72
N GLU A 83 -3.43 -0.83 -34.93
CA GLU A 83 -3.01 -1.95 -35.79
C GLU A 83 -1.51 -1.94 -36.13
N GLN A 84 -0.90 -0.76 -36.19
CA GLN A 84 0.52 -0.59 -36.53
C GLN A 84 1.44 -0.78 -35.32
N ARG A 85 0.90 -0.76 -34.09
CA ARG A 85 1.71 -0.79 -32.87
C ARG A 85 2.19 -2.19 -32.49
N TRP A 86 1.40 -3.21 -32.79
CA TRP A 86 1.54 -4.53 -32.17
C TRP A 86 2.92 -5.17 -32.34
N GLU A 87 3.36 -5.38 -33.58
CA GLU A 87 4.63 -6.07 -33.85
C GLU A 87 5.86 -5.27 -33.37
N ILE A 88 5.76 -3.93 -33.36
CA ILE A 88 6.81 -3.05 -32.85
C ILE A 88 6.85 -3.14 -31.32
N ALA A 89 5.69 -3.08 -30.66
CA ALA A 89 5.60 -3.26 -29.21
C ALA A 89 6.10 -4.64 -28.78
N GLU A 90 5.71 -5.72 -29.46
CA GLU A 90 6.18 -7.07 -29.20
C GLU A 90 7.71 -7.18 -29.22
N GLY A 91 8.39 -6.50 -30.16
CA GLY A 91 9.85 -6.42 -30.19
C GLY A 91 10.42 -5.64 -29.00
N LEU A 92 9.91 -4.43 -28.75
CA LEU A 92 10.40 -3.56 -27.67
C LEU A 92 10.27 -4.21 -26.28
N LEU A 93 9.23 -5.01 -26.08
CA LEU A 93 8.97 -5.68 -24.79
C LEU A 93 9.91 -6.86 -24.50
N GLN A 94 10.69 -7.34 -25.49
CA GLN A 94 11.66 -8.43 -25.32
C GLN A 94 13.01 -7.97 -24.75
N HIS A 95 13.26 -6.66 -24.66
CA HIS A 95 14.52 -6.13 -24.13
C HIS A 95 14.53 -6.14 -22.60
N GLN A 96 14.98 -7.24 -21.99
CA GLN A 96 15.09 -7.37 -20.53
C GLN A 96 15.93 -6.26 -19.89
N GLU A 97 16.98 -5.79 -20.57
CA GLU A 97 17.86 -4.72 -20.09
C GLU A 97 17.12 -3.40 -19.83
N ASP A 98 15.97 -3.19 -20.48
CA ASP A 98 15.14 -2.00 -20.29
C ASP A 98 14.41 -2.01 -18.95
N ALA A 99 14.35 -3.14 -18.25
CA ALA A 99 13.66 -3.24 -16.96
C ALA A 99 14.25 -2.32 -15.87
N ALA A 100 15.53 -1.98 -15.97
CA ALA A 100 16.22 -1.08 -15.05
C ALA A 100 16.28 0.38 -15.52
N ASP A 101 15.81 0.68 -16.73
CA ASP A 101 15.81 2.05 -17.26
C ASP A 101 14.75 2.91 -16.56
N GLN A 102 15.06 4.19 -16.36
CA GLN A 102 14.19 5.14 -15.65
C GLN A 102 12.92 5.53 -16.43
N ASN A 103 12.90 5.35 -17.76
CA ASN A 103 11.82 5.81 -18.64
C ASN A 103 11.16 4.67 -19.41
N LEU A 104 11.95 3.77 -20.02
CA LEU A 104 11.48 2.77 -20.99
C LEU A 104 10.35 1.87 -20.47
N PRO A 105 10.39 1.33 -19.23
CA PRO A 105 9.30 0.51 -18.72
C PRO A 105 7.94 1.22 -18.75
N LEU A 106 7.89 2.49 -18.32
CA LEU A 106 6.65 3.27 -18.31
C LEU A 106 6.26 3.74 -19.70
N MET A 107 7.23 4.12 -20.53
CA MET A 107 6.94 4.51 -21.92
C MET A 107 6.37 3.34 -22.72
N ASN A 108 6.92 2.13 -22.55
CA ASN A 108 6.42 0.91 -23.17
C ASN A 108 5.00 0.61 -22.70
N TRP A 109 4.73 0.78 -21.40
CA TRP A 109 3.38 0.69 -20.85
C TRP A 109 2.41 1.67 -21.53
N TYR A 110 2.74 2.96 -21.60
CA TYR A 110 1.86 3.97 -22.22
C TYR A 110 1.63 3.73 -23.71
N ALA A 111 2.58 3.12 -24.41
CA ALA A 111 2.45 2.80 -25.81
C ALA A 111 1.40 1.68 -26.06
N ILE A 112 1.34 0.69 -25.16
CA ILE A 112 0.49 -0.50 -25.32
C ILE A 112 -0.84 -0.42 -24.57
N GLU A 113 -0.96 0.38 -23.51
CA GLU A 113 -2.16 0.43 -22.66
C GLU A 113 -3.48 0.60 -23.46
N PRO A 114 -3.56 1.49 -24.48
CA PRO A 114 -4.80 1.68 -25.24
C PRO A 114 -5.19 0.47 -26.10
N LEU A 115 -4.27 -0.46 -26.34
CA LEU A 115 -4.50 -1.63 -27.20
C LEU A 115 -5.45 -2.65 -26.57
N VAL A 116 -5.65 -2.61 -25.25
CA VAL A 116 -6.61 -3.48 -24.55
C VAL A 116 -8.03 -3.35 -25.10
N ASP A 117 -8.43 -2.14 -25.51
CA ASP A 117 -9.76 -1.87 -26.04
C ASP A 117 -9.86 -2.19 -27.54
N ALA A 118 -8.73 -2.41 -28.22
CA ALA A 118 -8.68 -2.79 -29.63
C ALA A 118 -8.73 -4.31 -29.83
N ASP A 119 -7.98 -5.07 -29.03
CA ASP A 119 -7.94 -6.53 -29.06
C ASP A 119 -7.47 -7.07 -27.70
N LEU A 120 -8.42 -7.46 -26.84
CA LEU A 120 -8.16 -7.93 -25.48
C LEU A 120 -7.33 -9.22 -25.45
N PRO A 121 -7.65 -10.29 -26.19
CA PRO A 121 -6.82 -11.49 -26.25
C PRO A 121 -5.37 -11.20 -26.68
N ARG A 122 -5.18 -10.40 -27.74
CA ARG A 122 -3.82 -10.04 -28.20
C ARG A 122 -3.09 -9.17 -27.19
N PHE A 123 -3.78 -8.25 -26.52
CA PHE A 123 -3.21 -7.43 -25.45
C PHE A 123 -2.71 -8.29 -24.28
N VAL A 124 -3.50 -9.27 -23.82
CA VAL A 124 -3.06 -10.19 -22.77
C VAL A 124 -1.86 -11.02 -23.24
N ALA A 125 -1.84 -11.44 -24.50
CA ALA A 125 -0.72 -12.18 -25.08
C ALA A 125 0.60 -11.38 -25.08
N LEU A 126 0.58 -10.04 -25.09
CA LEU A 126 1.80 -9.22 -24.94
C LEU A 126 2.55 -9.51 -23.63
N ALA A 127 1.84 -9.88 -22.56
CA ALA A 127 2.47 -10.19 -21.28
C ALA A 127 3.33 -11.46 -21.34
N ARG A 128 3.08 -12.36 -22.29
CA ARG A 128 3.94 -13.52 -22.57
C ARG A 128 5.28 -13.09 -23.18
N ALA A 129 5.24 -12.14 -24.11
CA ALA A 129 6.43 -11.64 -24.79
C ALA A 129 7.23 -10.63 -23.95
N ALA A 130 6.59 -10.01 -22.95
CA ALA A 130 7.22 -9.01 -22.12
C ALA A 130 8.25 -9.62 -21.16
N GLU A 131 9.51 -9.23 -21.34
CA GLU A 131 10.62 -9.53 -20.42
C GLU A 131 10.80 -8.44 -19.35
N ILE A 132 10.01 -7.37 -19.42
CA ILE A 132 10.00 -6.24 -18.47
C ILE A 132 8.92 -6.48 -17.38
N PRO A 133 9.28 -6.79 -16.11
CA PRO A 133 8.33 -7.17 -15.05
C PRO A 133 7.23 -6.14 -14.80
N LEU A 134 7.57 -4.84 -14.82
CA LEU A 134 6.62 -3.76 -14.61
C LEU A 134 5.51 -3.77 -15.68
N VAL A 135 5.89 -3.95 -16.94
CA VAL A 135 4.94 -3.95 -18.06
C VAL A 135 4.04 -5.17 -17.99
N ARG A 136 4.60 -6.37 -17.71
CA ARG A 136 3.82 -7.60 -17.52
C ARG A 136 2.76 -7.44 -16.44
N ARG A 137 3.14 -6.88 -15.29
CA ARG A 137 2.21 -6.57 -14.18
C ARG A 137 1.13 -5.59 -14.59
N HIS A 138 1.49 -4.53 -15.32
CA HIS A 138 0.52 -3.52 -15.76
C HIS A 138 -0.46 -4.04 -16.80
N ILE A 139 -0.05 -4.92 -17.72
CA ILE A 139 -0.95 -5.62 -18.64
C ILE A 139 -2.00 -6.39 -17.84
N ALA A 140 -1.57 -7.23 -16.89
CA ALA A 140 -2.49 -7.99 -16.05
C ALA A 140 -3.42 -7.11 -15.22
N ARG A 141 -2.90 -6.02 -14.63
CA ARG A 141 -3.69 -5.03 -13.88
C ARG A 141 -4.76 -4.35 -14.73
N ARG A 142 -4.41 -3.94 -15.94
CA ARG A 142 -5.35 -3.24 -16.84
C ARG A 142 -6.41 -4.17 -17.41
N ALA A 143 -6.03 -5.41 -17.73
CA ALA A 143 -6.98 -6.45 -18.14
C ALA A 143 -7.93 -6.81 -16.99
N ALA A 144 -7.43 -7.01 -15.77
CA ALA A 144 -8.25 -7.35 -14.60
C ALA A 144 -9.14 -6.20 -14.08
N SER A 145 -9.01 -4.99 -14.65
CA SER A 145 -9.90 -3.84 -14.41
C SER A 145 -10.72 -3.45 -15.63
N HIS A 146 -10.70 -4.26 -16.70
CA HIS A 146 -11.40 -4.01 -17.94
C HIS A 146 -12.94 -4.10 -17.78
N ARG A 147 -13.68 -3.41 -18.66
CA ARG A 147 -15.16 -3.41 -18.65
C ARG A 147 -15.75 -4.81 -18.90
N GLU A 148 -15.10 -5.59 -19.75
CA GLU A 148 -15.42 -7.00 -20.03
C GLU A 148 -14.61 -7.90 -19.09
N LEU A 149 -14.85 -7.74 -17.79
CA LEU A 149 -14.03 -8.33 -16.73
C LEU A 149 -13.94 -9.86 -16.84
N GLU A 150 -15.06 -10.54 -17.07
CA GLU A 150 -15.11 -12.01 -17.15
C GLU A 150 -14.25 -12.55 -18.30
N ALA A 151 -14.35 -11.94 -19.49
CA ALA A 151 -13.52 -12.29 -20.64
C ALA A 151 -12.03 -12.04 -20.35
N ALA A 152 -11.70 -10.88 -19.78
CA ALA A 152 -10.32 -10.52 -19.46
C ALA A 152 -9.67 -11.46 -18.42
N LEU A 153 -10.42 -11.85 -17.38
CA LEU A 153 -9.96 -12.81 -16.39
C LEU A 153 -9.78 -14.20 -17.01
N GLY A 154 -10.63 -14.60 -17.95
CA GLY A 154 -10.46 -15.83 -18.73
C GLY A 154 -9.13 -15.85 -19.49
N GLU A 155 -8.80 -14.79 -20.23
CA GLU A 155 -7.52 -14.69 -20.94
C GLU A 155 -6.32 -14.71 -19.99
N LEU A 156 -6.40 -14.02 -18.85
CA LEU A 156 -5.33 -13.98 -17.86
C LEU A 156 -5.10 -15.33 -17.19
N VAL A 157 -6.16 -16.07 -16.86
CA VAL A 157 -6.06 -17.41 -16.27
C VAL A 157 -5.49 -18.42 -17.27
N ARG A 158 -5.88 -18.35 -18.55
CA ARG A 158 -5.23 -19.16 -19.60
C ARG A 158 -3.76 -18.81 -19.76
N LEU A 159 -3.41 -17.53 -19.72
CA LEU A 159 -2.01 -17.12 -19.76
C LEU A 159 -1.21 -17.67 -18.57
N LEU A 160 -1.77 -17.66 -17.35
CA LEU A 160 -1.14 -18.25 -16.17
C LEU A 160 -0.88 -19.76 -16.33
N HIS A 161 -1.77 -20.47 -17.02
CA HIS A 161 -1.54 -21.86 -17.39
C HIS A 161 -0.33 -22.00 -18.32
N ASP A 162 -0.18 -21.13 -19.31
CA ASP A 162 0.87 -21.34 -20.31
C ASP A 162 2.26 -20.82 -19.91
N VAL A 163 2.33 -19.97 -18.88
CA VAL A 163 3.61 -19.40 -18.41
C VAL A 163 4.31 -20.38 -17.46
N ALA A 164 5.51 -20.83 -17.84
CA ALA A 164 6.31 -21.77 -17.06
C ALA A 164 7.20 -21.12 -15.98
N ASP A 165 7.58 -19.84 -16.15
CA ASP A 165 8.42 -19.10 -15.20
C ASP A 165 7.63 -18.60 -13.97
N SER A 166 8.13 -18.88 -12.76
CA SER A 166 7.50 -18.45 -11.51
C SER A 166 7.50 -16.92 -11.35
N THR A 167 8.54 -16.23 -11.84
CA THR A 167 8.60 -14.75 -11.72
C THR A 167 7.50 -14.10 -12.57
N ALA A 168 7.33 -14.58 -13.80
CA ALA A 168 6.27 -14.14 -14.69
C ALA A 168 4.87 -14.49 -14.17
N ARG A 169 4.66 -15.68 -13.61
CA ARG A 169 3.41 -16.02 -12.91
C ARG A 169 3.11 -15.04 -11.78
N HIS A 170 4.10 -14.77 -10.94
CA HIS A 170 3.93 -13.83 -9.83
C HIS A 170 3.59 -12.41 -10.31
N ASP A 171 4.26 -11.90 -11.35
CA ASP A 171 3.94 -10.57 -11.91
C ASP A 171 2.50 -10.49 -12.44
N LEU A 172 2.03 -11.54 -13.13
CA LEU A 172 0.66 -11.63 -13.62
C LEU A 172 -0.34 -11.67 -12.46
N LEU A 173 -0.14 -12.56 -11.49
CA LEU A 173 -1.02 -12.67 -10.32
C LEU A 173 -1.07 -11.36 -9.51
N SER A 174 0.09 -10.74 -9.30
CA SER A 174 0.20 -9.44 -8.63
C SER A 174 -0.55 -8.35 -9.40
N GLY A 175 -0.42 -8.32 -10.74
CA GLY A 175 -1.19 -7.41 -11.58
C GLY A 175 -2.69 -7.65 -11.48
N MET A 176 -3.14 -8.91 -11.54
CA MET A 176 -4.55 -9.28 -11.38
C MET A 176 -5.11 -8.80 -10.05
N LEU A 177 -4.41 -9.05 -8.94
CA LEU A 177 -4.80 -8.59 -7.60
C LEU A 177 -4.89 -7.07 -7.52
N GLN A 178 -3.96 -6.33 -8.14
CA GLN A 178 -4.02 -4.88 -8.24
C GLN A 178 -5.21 -4.39 -9.06
N GLY A 179 -5.53 -5.06 -10.17
CA GLY A 179 -6.68 -4.71 -11.01
C GLY A 179 -8.02 -5.00 -10.35
N LEU A 180 -8.05 -6.00 -9.47
CA LEU A 180 -9.22 -6.38 -8.67
C LEU A 180 -9.27 -5.71 -7.29
N GLU A 181 -8.29 -4.86 -6.94
CA GLU A 181 -8.23 -4.23 -5.63
C GLU A 181 -9.51 -3.46 -5.33
N GLY A 182 -10.06 -3.67 -4.14
CA GLY A 182 -11.33 -3.09 -3.73
C GLY A 182 -12.58 -3.88 -4.10
N ARG A 183 -12.46 -4.94 -4.90
CA ARG A 183 -13.56 -5.88 -5.17
C ARG A 183 -13.52 -7.04 -4.19
N ARG A 184 -14.66 -7.36 -3.56
CA ARG A 184 -14.80 -8.57 -2.74
C ARG A 184 -15.03 -9.83 -3.54
N ARG A 185 -15.66 -9.68 -4.70
CA ARG A 185 -16.00 -10.79 -5.60
C ARG A 185 -15.68 -10.41 -7.04
N ALA A 186 -15.16 -11.36 -7.79
CA ALA A 186 -14.98 -11.29 -9.23
C ALA A 186 -15.51 -12.59 -9.87
N PRO A 187 -15.96 -12.54 -11.14
CA PRO A 187 -16.36 -13.76 -11.83
C PRO A 187 -15.17 -14.72 -11.91
N MET A 188 -15.38 -15.97 -11.51
CA MET A 188 -14.36 -17.01 -11.55
C MET A 188 -14.26 -17.58 -12.96
N PRO A 189 -13.08 -17.53 -13.61
CA PRO A 189 -12.88 -18.20 -14.90
C PRO A 189 -13.07 -19.71 -14.80
N VAL A 190 -13.57 -20.33 -15.87
CA VAL A 190 -13.87 -21.78 -15.91
C VAL A 190 -12.62 -22.63 -15.70
N GLU A 191 -11.48 -22.15 -16.20
CA GLU A 191 -10.17 -22.79 -16.12
C GLU A 191 -9.48 -22.59 -14.77
N TRP A 192 -10.01 -21.72 -13.89
CA TRP A 192 -9.38 -21.35 -12.62
C TRP A 192 -9.09 -22.53 -11.69
N PRO A 193 -10.01 -23.49 -11.43
CA PRO A 193 -9.75 -24.57 -10.48
C PRO A 193 -8.52 -25.41 -10.84
N GLU A 194 -8.32 -25.72 -12.12
CA GLU A 194 -7.14 -26.45 -12.59
C GLU A 194 -5.86 -25.62 -12.43
N VAL A 195 -5.93 -24.34 -12.83
CA VAL A 195 -4.79 -23.42 -12.72
C VAL A 195 -4.40 -23.20 -11.26
N PHE A 196 -5.37 -23.04 -10.36
CA PHE A 196 -5.15 -22.85 -8.94
C PHE A 196 -4.39 -24.01 -8.30
N GLU A 197 -4.81 -25.26 -8.54
CA GLU A 197 -4.12 -26.46 -8.05
C GLU A 197 -2.65 -26.48 -8.50
N ARG A 198 -2.39 -26.13 -9.77
CA ARG A 198 -1.02 -26.02 -10.27
C ARG A 198 -0.24 -24.88 -9.60
N LEU A 199 -0.84 -23.71 -9.41
CA LEU A 199 -0.20 -22.57 -8.74
C LEU A 199 0.16 -22.87 -7.29
N LEU A 200 -0.61 -23.71 -6.59
CA LEU A 200 -0.29 -24.16 -5.24
C LEU A 200 0.94 -25.06 -5.17
N THR A 201 1.31 -25.70 -6.28
CA THR A 201 2.53 -26.53 -6.37
C THR A 201 3.78 -25.76 -6.76
N ASP A 202 3.69 -24.43 -6.95
CA ASP A 202 4.84 -23.60 -7.31
C ASP A 202 5.87 -23.54 -6.16
N ASP A 203 7.15 -23.55 -6.54
CA ASP A 203 8.26 -23.41 -5.61
C ASP A 203 8.32 -22.01 -4.99
N ASP A 204 7.86 -20.97 -5.72
CA ASP A 204 7.81 -19.59 -5.24
C ASP A 204 6.63 -19.37 -4.30
N ALA A 205 6.93 -19.09 -3.03
CA ALA A 205 5.95 -18.77 -2.00
C ALA A 205 5.06 -17.57 -2.37
N ARG A 206 5.58 -16.61 -3.14
CA ARG A 206 4.81 -15.43 -3.59
C ARG A 206 3.75 -15.79 -4.61
N VAL A 207 4.01 -16.78 -5.47
CA VAL A 207 3.02 -17.29 -6.44
C VAL A 207 1.87 -17.95 -5.69
N LYS A 208 2.19 -18.85 -4.75
CA LYS A 208 1.18 -19.51 -3.91
C LYS A 208 0.32 -18.51 -3.15
N GLN A 209 0.95 -17.51 -2.55
CA GLN A 209 0.24 -16.46 -1.82
C GLN A 209 -0.71 -15.68 -2.72
N ALA A 210 -0.23 -15.22 -3.88
CA ALA A 210 -1.05 -14.45 -4.80
C ALA A 210 -2.20 -15.29 -5.42
N ALA A 211 -1.98 -16.60 -5.63
CA ALA A 211 -3.01 -17.53 -6.07
C ALA A 211 -4.11 -17.71 -5.01
N ILE A 212 -3.73 -17.86 -3.74
CA ILE A 212 -4.66 -17.93 -2.61
C ILE A 212 -5.52 -16.66 -2.53
N GLU A 213 -4.91 -15.48 -2.63
CA GLU A 213 -5.64 -14.22 -2.61
C GLU A 213 -6.63 -14.09 -3.78
N LEU A 214 -6.27 -14.54 -4.99
CA LEU A 214 -7.19 -14.55 -6.12
C LEU A 214 -8.32 -15.55 -5.96
N ALA A 215 -8.05 -16.76 -5.45
CA ALA A 215 -9.08 -17.78 -5.23
C ALA A 215 -10.20 -17.26 -4.31
N VAL A 216 -9.78 -16.48 -3.30
CA VAL A 216 -10.66 -15.80 -2.36
C VAL A 216 -11.52 -14.75 -3.05
N VAL A 217 -10.93 -13.93 -3.93
CA VAL A 217 -11.66 -12.91 -4.72
C VAL A 217 -12.62 -13.57 -5.73
N PHE A 218 -12.27 -14.72 -6.29
CA PHE A 218 -13.17 -15.49 -7.15
C PHE A 218 -14.28 -16.23 -6.37
N GLY A 219 -14.18 -16.31 -5.04
CA GLY A 219 -15.13 -17.06 -4.23
C GLY A 219 -15.06 -18.57 -4.48
N ASP A 220 -13.88 -19.09 -4.81
CA ASP A 220 -13.66 -20.52 -5.07
C ASP A 220 -13.94 -21.34 -3.80
N ALA A 221 -15.06 -22.05 -3.80
CA ALA A 221 -15.50 -22.86 -2.66
C ALA A 221 -14.50 -23.98 -2.30
N SER A 222 -13.75 -24.50 -3.27
CA SER A 222 -12.71 -25.51 -3.01
C SER A 222 -11.52 -24.88 -2.29
N ALA A 223 -11.02 -23.77 -2.83
CA ALA A 223 -9.93 -23.04 -2.22
C ALA A 223 -10.28 -22.56 -0.80
N LEU A 224 -11.49 -22.03 -0.59
CA LEU A 224 -11.95 -21.59 0.73
C LEU A 224 -11.95 -22.74 1.76
N ARG A 225 -12.38 -23.96 1.38
CA ARG A 225 -12.30 -25.14 2.26
C ARG A 225 -10.85 -25.54 2.56
N THR A 226 -9.98 -25.47 1.57
CA THR A 226 -8.54 -25.73 1.77
C THR A 226 -7.94 -24.73 2.75
N LEU A 227 -8.25 -23.43 2.60
CA LEU A 227 -7.78 -22.38 3.51
C LEU A 227 -8.33 -22.54 4.92
N GLN A 228 -9.61 -22.90 5.09
CA GLN A 228 -10.18 -23.20 6.41
C GLN A 228 -9.45 -24.36 7.09
N THR A 229 -9.09 -25.39 6.32
CA THR A 229 -8.32 -26.55 6.80
C THR A 229 -6.92 -26.13 7.23
N ILE A 230 -6.21 -25.36 6.40
CA ILE A 230 -4.89 -24.80 6.70
C ILE A 230 -4.94 -23.97 7.98
N ALA A 231 -5.80 -22.95 8.03
CA ALA A 231 -5.92 -22.03 9.17
C ALA A 231 -6.24 -22.76 10.49
N GLY A 232 -7.13 -23.76 10.44
CA GLY A 232 -7.56 -24.55 11.60
C GLY A 232 -6.59 -25.63 12.05
N ASN A 233 -5.61 -26.04 11.21
CA ASN A 233 -4.70 -27.12 11.52
C ASN A 233 -3.42 -26.63 12.18
N ARG A 234 -3.26 -26.87 13.48
CA ARG A 234 -2.06 -26.49 14.26
C ARG A 234 -0.76 -27.14 13.80
N THR A 235 -0.80 -28.23 13.04
CA THR A 235 0.43 -28.86 12.52
C THR A 235 0.96 -28.18 11.26
N THR A 236 0.13 -27.36 10.59
CA THR A 236 0.54 -26.55 9.46
C THR A 236 1.45 -25.40 9.92
N ALA A 237 2.40 -25.00 9.08
CA ALA A 237 3.32 -23.92 9.39
C ALA A 237 2.57 -22.64 9.77
N ALA A 238 3.05 -21.93 10.80
CA ALA A 238 2.37 -20.76 11.33
C ALA A 238 2.16 -19.65 10.29
N GLU A 239 3.08 -19.51 9.34
CA GLU A 239 2.99 -18.54 8.26
C GLU A 239 1.85 -18.87 7.29
N ASP A 240 1.73 -20.12 6.84
CA ASP A 240 0.62 -20.56 5.98
C ASP A 240 -0.74 -20.37 6.67
N ARG A 241 -0.79 -20.64 7.98
CA ARG A 241 -1.99 -20.41 8.80
C ARG A 241 -2.35 -18.94 8.89
N ARG A 242 -1.37 -18.08 9.15
CA ARG A 242 -1.54 -16.62 9.20
C ARG A 242 -2.10 -16.10 7.87
N LEU A 243 -1.51 -16.51 6.76
CA LEU A 243 -1.92 -16.14 5.41
C LEU A 243 -3.34 -16.62 5.09
N ALA A 244 -3.68 -17.86 5.44
CA ALA A 244 -5.03 -18.40 5.28
C ALA A 244 -6.08 -17.64 6.11
N ILE A 245 -5.76 -17.28 7.36
CA ILE A 245 -6.65 -16.48 8.22
C ILE A 245 -6.91 -15.10 7.61
N GLU A 246 -5.86 -14.40 7.20
CA GLU A 246 -5.98 -13.06 6.60
C GLU A 246 -6.81 -13.10 5.30
N ALA A 247 -6.55 -14.10 4.46
CA ALA A 247 -7.30 -14.34 3.23
C ALA A 247 -8.81 -14.58 3.49
N LEU A 248 -9.14 -15.52 4.38
CA LEU A 248 -10.52 -15.85 4.75
C LEU A 248 -11.26 -14.66 5.36
N ALA A 249 -10.60 -13.92 6.25
CA ALA A 249 -11.18 -12.75 6.92
C ALA A 249 -11.45 -11.62 5.93
N LYS A 250 -10.50 -11.31 5.04
CA LYS A 250 -10.65 -10.29 4.00
C LYS A 250 -11.83 -10.60 3.06
N ALA A 251 -12.03 -11.87 2.71
CA ALA A 251 -13.19 -12.30 1.92
C ALA A 251 -14.51 -12.24 2.67
N ARG A 252 -14.48 -12.23 4.00
CA ARG A 252 -15.62 -12.63 4.84
C ARG A 252 -16.18 -13.98 4.42
N ALA A 253 -15.30 -14.95 4.21
CA ALA A 253 -15.72 -16.31 3.84
C ALA A 253 -16.59 -16.91 4.94
N ALA A 254 -17.59 -17.72 4.56
CA ALA A 254 -18.50 -18.35 5.50
C ALA A 254 -17.73 -19.16 6.58
N GLU A 255 -18.27 -19.19 7.80
CA GLU A 255 -17.71 -19.92 8.97
C GLU A 255 -16.32 -19.47 9.44
N THR A 256 -15.75 -18.41 8.84
CA THR A 256 -14.44 -17.87 9.23
C THR A 256 -14.49 -17.31 10.65
N ASP A 257 -15.53 -16.56 10.99
CA ASP A 257 -15.74 -16.02 12.34
C ASP A 257 -15.70 -17.11 13.44
N ALA A 258 -16.41 -18.21 13.24
CA ALA A 258 -16.41 -19.35 14.16
C ALA A 258 -15.01 -20.00 14.26
N LEU A 259 -14.30 -20.11 13.14
CA LEU A 259 -12.91 -20.58 13.10
C LEU A 259 -11.97 -19.68 13.90
N LEU A 260 -12.06 -18.35 13.74
CA LEU A 260 -11.21 -17.40 14.45
C LEU A 260 -11.48 -17.42 15.96
N VAL A 261 -12.75 -17.49 16.37
CA VAL A 261 -13.12 -17.68 17.78
C VAL A 261 -12.52 -18.97 18.33
N ARG A 262 -12.57 -20.08 17.57
CA ARG A 262 -11.97 -21.35 17.99
C ARG A 262 -10.45 -21.24 18.15
N ILE A 263 -9.76 -20.57 17.23
CA ILE A 263 -8.30 -20.34 17.32
C ILE A 263 -7.96 -19.53 18.57
N MET A 264 -8.69 -18.44 18.84
CA MET A 264 -8.46 -17.59 20.03
C MET A 264 -8.72 -18.33 21.35
N ARG A 265 -9.66 -19.29 21.36
CA ARG A 265 -9.99 -20.11 22.52
C ARG A 265 -9.04 -21.28 22.73
N ASP A 266 -8.25 -21.70 21.73
CA ASP A 266 -7.33 -22.83 21.89
C ASP A 266 -6.15 -22.43 22.80
N PRO A 267 -6.07 -22.92 24.05
CA PRO A 267 -5.01 -22.53 25.00
C PRO A 267 -3.60 -22.93 24.51
N MET A 268 -3.52 -23.83 23.53
CA MET A 268 -2.26 -24.30 22.98
C MET A 268 -1.78 -23.50 21.76
N GLU A 269 -2.60 -22.58 21.25
CA GLU A 269 -2.15 -21.61 20.25
C GLU A 269 -1.31 -20.52 20.92
N THR A 270 0.00 -20.53 20.66
CA THR A 270 0.95 -19.56 21.23
C THR A 270 1.68 -18.75 20.15
N ASN A 271 1.39 -19.00 18.87
CA ASN A 271 2.06 -18.28 17.80
C ASN A 271 1.49 -16.85 17.69
N ALA A 272 2.34 -15.86 18.00
CA ALA A 272 1.96 -14.46 18.01
C ALA A 272 1.39 -13.95 16.68
N ALA A 273 1.91 -14.43 15.54
CA ALA A 273 1.48 -13.98 14.23
C ALA A 273 0.10 -14.53 13.83
N VAL A 274 -0.19 -15.79 14.18
CA VAL A 274 -1.50 -16.41 14.02
C VAL A 274 -2.55 -15.71 14.89
N LEU A 275 -2.22 -15.44 16.17
CA LEU A 275 -3.10 -14.70 17.08
C LEU A 275 -3.37 -13.28 16.58
N ALA A 276 -2.35 -12.58 16.06
CA ALA A 276 -2.51 -11.26 15.48
C ALA A 276 -3.46 -11.27 14.28
N ALA A 277 -3.31 -12.25 13.38
CA ALA A 277 -4.20 -12.43 12.23
C ALA A 277 -5.64 -12.76 12.66
N ALA A 278 -5.83 -13.60 13.68
CA ALA A 278 -7.15 -13.92 14.21
C ALA A 278 -7.82 -12.69 14.87
N LEU A 279 -7.09 -11.92 15.67
CA LEU A 279 -7.59 -10.70 16.31
C LEU A 279 -8.03 -9.64 15.29
N ARG A 280 -7.21 -9.39 14.26
CA ARG A 280 -7.57 -8.47 13.17
C ARG A 280 -8.74 -9.01 12.35
N GLY A 281 -8.71 -10.31 12.03
CA GLY A 281 -9.76 -10.97 11.26
C GLY A 281 -11.12 -10.94 11.94
N LEU A 282 -11.17 -11.08 13.28
CA LEU A 282 -12.41 -10.96 14.05
C LEU A 282 -13.06 -9.58 13.92
N ALA A 283 -12.30 -8.53 13.62
CA ALA A 283 -12.87 -7.21 13.39
C ALA A 283 -13.76 -7.15 12.13
N GLU A 284 -13.58 -8.07 11.16
CA GLU A 284 -14.40 -8.13 9.94
C GLU A 284 -15.80 -8.69 10.15
N PHE A 285 -16.05 -9.36 11.28
CA PHE A 285 -17.31 -10.07 11.54
C PHE A 285 -18.01 -9.54 12.78
N ASP A 286 -19.33 -9.43 12.75
CA ASP A 286 -20.14 -9.10 13.94
C ASP A 286 -20.53 -10.36 14.71
N HIS A 287 -19.53 -11.10 15.20
CA HIS A 287 -19.76 -12.33 15.95
C HIS A 287 -19.97 -12.03 17.45
N GLN A 288 -21.08 -12.50 18.02
CA GLN A 288 -21.49 -12.17 19.40
C GLN A 288 -20.43 -12.51 20.46
N ALA A 289 -19.70 -13.62 20.28
CA ALA A 289 -18.68 -14.06 21.24
C ALA A 289 -17.30 -13.38 21.08
N THR A 290 -17.13 -12.46 20.14
CA THR A 290 -15.83 -11.83 19.86
C THR A 290 -15.28 -11.13 21.09
N ALA A 291 -16.08 -10.26 21.72
CA ALA A 291 -15.62 -9.45 22.85
C ALA A 291 -15.19 -10.29 24.05
N SER A 292 -16.03 -11.25 24.46
CA SER A 292 -15.70 -12.12 25.59
C SER A 292 -14.49 -13.00 25.31
N THR A 293 -14.38 -13.55 24.10
CA THR A 293 -13.25 -14.43 23.71
C THR A 293 -11.92 -13.68 23.73
N ILE A 294 -11.89 -12.44 23.24
CA ILE A 294 -10.68 -11.61 23.28
C ILE A 294 -10.28 -11.30 24.72
N LEU A 295 -11.24 -10.93 25.57
CA LEU A 295 -10.99 -10.57 26.97
C LEU A 295 -10.54 -11.78 27.81
N GLU A 296 -11.14 -12.95 27.60
CA GLU A 296 -10.72 -14.21 28.23
C GLU A 296 -9.25 -14.55 27.91
N ARG A 297 -8.78 -14.23 26.69
CA ARG A 297 -7.41 -14.49 26.26
C ARG A 297 -6.42 -13.38 26.61
N TYR A 298 -6.91 -12.19 26.97
CA TYR A 298 -6.15 -10.93 26.99
C TYR A 298 -4.85 -11.00 27.79
N THR A 299 -4.90 -11.55 29.00
CA THR A 299 -3.75 -11.61 29.92
C THR A 299 -2.61 -12.48 29.39
N SER A 300 -2.91 -13.48 28.56
CA SER A 300 -1.94 -14.38 27.93
C SER A 300 -1.28 -13.80 26.67
N LEU A 301 -1.80 -12.69 26.12
CA LEU A 301 -1.27 -12.06 24.91
C LEU A 301 -0.02 -11.23 25.22
N ASP A 302 0.91 -11.21 24.27
CA ASP A 302 2.03 -10.27 24.27
C ASP A 302 1.56 -8.82 24.05
N SER A 303 2.46 -7.85 24.22
CA SER A 303 2.12 -6.42 24.10
C SER A 303 1.54 -6.04 22.74
N THR A 304 2.04 -6.62 21.65
CA THR A 304 1.57 -6.34 20.29
C THR A 304 0.14 -6.87 20.09
N ASN A 305 -0.11 -8.10 20.50
CA ASN A 305 -1.41 -8.73 20.41
C ASN A 305 -2.44 -8.12 21.35
N ARG A 306 -2.04 -7.59 22.52
CA ARG A 306 -2.93 -6.76 23.36
C ARG A 306 -3.38 -5.51 22.63
N GLN A 307 -2.50 -4.84 21.88
CA GLN A 307 -2.89 -3.67 21.09
C GLN A 307 -3.87 -4.04 19.97
N HIS A 308 -3.65 -5.17 19.27
CA HIS A 308 -4.63 -5.67 18.29
C HIS A 308 -5.98 -5.99 18.94
N ALA A 309 -5.97 -6.65 20.10
CA ALA A 309 -7.18 -6.94 20.87
C ALA A 309 -7.97 -5.68 21.23
N LEU A 310 -7.29 -4.67 21.80
CA LEU A 310 -7.92 -3.41 22.18
C LEU A 310 -8.52 -2.66 20.99
N GLN A 311 -7.83 -2.66 19.85
CA GLN A 311 -8.35 -2.01 18.64
C GLN A 311 -9.54 -2.75 18.05
N THR A 312 -9.51 -4.08 18.01
CA THR A 312 -10.66 -4.88 17.57
C THR A 312 -11.88 -4.58 18.45
N LEU A 313 -11.72 -4.57 19.77
CA LEU A 313 -12.80 -4.25 20.73
C LEU A 313 -13.30 -2.81 20.60
N ALA A 314 -12.41 -1.85 20.29
CA ALA A 314 -12.77 -0.45 20.08
C ALA A 314 -13.44 -0.18 18.71
N GLY A 315 -13.56 -1.19 17.84
CA GLY A 315 -14.14 -1.03 16.50
C GLY A 315 -15.67 -1.00 16.44
N ARG A 316 -16.36 -1.41 17.51
CA ARG A 316 -17.84 -1.48 17.60
C ARG A 316 -18.33 -1.06 18.98
N ALA A 317 -19.48 -0.37 19.05
CA ALA A 317 -20.08 0.12 20.30
C ALA A 317 -20.37 -0.99 21.32
N ALA A 318 -20.95 -2.11 20.86
CA ALA A 318 -21.26 -3.25 21.75
C ALA A 318 -19.99 -3.81 22.42
N TRP A 319 -18.90 -3.95 21.66
CA TRP A 319 -17.65 -4.51 22.18
C TRP A 319 -16.87 -3.51 23.03
N ALA A 320 -16.92 -2.24 22.67
CA ALA A 320 -16.37 -1.15 23.46
C ALA A 320 -17.00 -1.08 24.86
N THR A 321 -18.30 -1.35 24.98
CA THR A 321 -18.99 -1.46 26.28
C THR A 321 -18.34 -2.54 27.13
N THR A 322 -18.17 -3.76 26.59
CA THR A 322 -17.55 -4.88 27.32
C THR A 322 -16.08 -4.61 27.66
N LEU A 323 -15.33 -3.92 26.80
CA LEU A 323 -13.97 -3.50 27.08
C LEU A 323 -13.92 -2.53 28.27
N LEU A 324 -14.81 -1.54 28.32
CA LEU A 324 -14.86 -0.59 29.44
C LEU A 324 -15.25 -1.29 30.75
N ASP A 325 -16.17 -2.25 30.70
CA ASP A 325 -16.51 -3.08 31.87
C ASP A 325 -15.27 -3.85 32.39
N ALA A 326 -14.47 -4.42 31.49
CA ALA A 326 -13.24 -5.15 31.86
C ALA A 326 -12.14 -4.23 32.43
N ILE A 327 -12.09 -2.96 32.01
CA ILE A 327 -11.16 -1.96 32.53
C ILE A 327 -11.61 -1.47 33.92
N GLU A 328 -12.91 -1.29 34.12
CA GLU A 328 -13.48 -0.94 35.42
C GLU A 328 -13.30 -2.08 36.44
N ALA A 329 -13.35 -3.33 35.97
CA ALA A 329 -13.06 -4.53 36.75
C ALA A 329 -11.56 -4.86 36.91
N ASP A 330 -10.65 -3.99 36.45
CA ASP A 330 -9.19 -4.14 36.52
C ASP A 330 -8.63 -5.42 35.85
N SER A 331 -9.43 -6.05 34.98
CA SER A 331 -9.03 -7.23 34.18
C SER A 331 -8.21 -6.82 32.95
N VAL A 332 -8.41 -5.59 32.47
CA VAL A 332 -7.57 -4.93 31.47
C VAL A 332 -6.91 -3.71 32.13
N PRO A 333 -5.56 -3.69 32.26
CA PRO A 333 -4.87 -2.55 32.86
C PRO A 333 -5.14 -1.26 32.08
N ARG A 334 -5.51 -0.19 32.79
CA ARG A 334 -5.74 1.14 32.17
C ARG A 334 -4.55 1.66 31.36
N GLY A 335 -3.33 1.31 31.78
CA GLY A 335 -2.08 1.68 31.10
C GLY A 335 -1.87 1.00 29.75
N ASP A 336 -2.59 -0.09 29.45
CA ASP A 336 -2.52 -0.76 28.15
C ASP A 336 -3.33 0.00 27.08
N VAL A 337 -4.33 0.78 27.50
CA VAL A 337 -5.17 1.57 26.58
C VAL A 337 -4.42 2.82 26.14
N THR A 338 -4.00 2.81 24.88
CA THR A 338 -3.33 3.96 24.27
C THR A 338 -4.31 5.12 24.06
N THR A 339 -3.75 6.33 23.91
CA THR A 339 -4.52 7.51 23.51
C THR A 339 -5.24 7.31 22.16
N PHE A 340 -4.68 6.49 21.28
CA PHE A 340 -5.32 6.11 20.02
C PHE A 340 -6.57 5.26 20.26
N THR A 341 -6.48 4.19 21.05
CA THR A 341 -7.65 3.35 21.40
C THR A 341 -8.73 4.17 22.10
N ALA A 342 -8.35 5.03 23.05
CA ALA A 342 -9.30 5.90 23.75
C ALA A 342 -10.03 6.86 22.79
N ARG A 343 -9.34 7.39 21.77
CA ARG A 343 -9.95 8.21 20.72
C ARG A 343 -10.86 7.40 19.80
N GLN A 344 -10.45 6.19 19.43
CA GLN A 344 -11.29 5.29 18.63
C GLN A 344 -12.59 4.95 19.37
N LEU A 345 -12.57 4.77 20.69
CA LEU A 345 -13.78 4.59 21.48
C LEU A 345 -14.71 5.83 21.42
N GLN A 346 -14.15 7.05 21.38
CA GLN A 346 -14.93 8.27 21.22
C GLN A 346 -15.49 8.44 19.80
N SER A 347 -14.82 7.91 18.77
CA SER A 347 -15.30 8.01 17.38
C SER A 347 -16.46 7.05 17.08
N LEU A 348 -16.85 6.19 18.02
CA LEU A 348 -18.02 5.32 17.90
C LEU A 348 -19.36 6.07 17.92
N GLY A 349 -19.38 7.34 18.36
CA GLY A 349 -20.59 8.18 18.32
C GLY A 349 -21.66 7.79 19.36
N ASP A 350 -21.29 7.02 20.39
CA ASP A 350 -22.18 6.65 21.50
C ASP A 350 -21.92 7.57 22.70
N ASP A 351 -22.96 8.29 23.14
CA ASP A 351 -22.87 9.28 24.22
C ASP A 351 -22.50 8.65 25.57
N VAL A 352 -22.98 7.43 25.84
CA VAL A 352 -22.71 6.70 27.08
C VAL A 352 -21.26 6.24 27.11
N LEU A 353 -20.77 5.66 26.01
CA LEU A 353 -19.36 5.28 25.87
C LEU A 353 -18.44 6.51 25.98
N THR A 354 -18.81 7.61 25.34
CA THR A 354 -18.04 8.86 25.39
C THR A 354 -17.93 9.38 26.83
N ALA A 355 -19.03 9.35 27.58
CA ALA A 355 -19.04 9.74 28.99
C ALA A 355 -18.18 8.80 29.86
N ARG A 356 -18.24 7.48 29.64
CA ARG A 356 -17.42 6.49 30.37
C ARG A 356 -15.94 6.66 30.06
N VAL A 357 -15.55 6.84 28.80
CA VAL A 357 -14.16 7.12 28.41
C VAL A 357 -13.66 8.40 29.10
N LYS A 358 -14.48 9.45 29.16
CA LYS A 358 -14.15 10.69 29.87
C LYS A 358 -13.95 10.45 31.37
N GLN A 359 -14.71 9.57 32.00
CA GLN A 359 -14.56 9.26 33.42
C GLN A 359 -13.27 8.48 33.73
N VAL A 360 -12.86 7.56 32.85
CA VAL A 360 -11.69 6.71 33.09
C VAL A 360 -10.37 7.42 32.74
N TRP A 361 -10.34 8.23 31.68
CA TRP A 361 -9.10 8.91 31.20
C TRP A 361 -9.12 10.43 31.31
N GLY A 362 -10.21 11.04 31.80
CA GLY A 362 -10.36 12.50 31.89
C GLY A 362 -10.78 13.15 30.56
N GLU A 363 -10.77 14.50 30.51
CA GLU A 363 -10.93 15.21 29.25
C GLU A 363 -9.69 15.00 28.37
N ILE A 364 -9.80 14.12 27.37
CA ILE A 364 -8.77 13.92 26.34
C ILE A 364 -8.54 15.22 25.53
N ARG A 365 -9.52 16.13 25.51
CA ARG A 365 -9.40 17.46 24.92
C ARG A 365 -9.07 18.51 25.99
N THR A 366 -7.80 18.86 26.10
CA THR A 366 -7.39 20.14 26.70
C THR A 366 -7.92 21.29 25.84
N THR A 367 -8.44 22.34 26.48
CA THR A 367 -8.90 23.52 25.74
C THR A 367 -7.73 24.18 24.99
N PRO A 368 -7.96 24.92 23.90
CA PRO A 368 -6.90 25.69 23.24
C PRO A 368 -6.13 26.59 24.23
N ALA A 369 -6.83 27.12 25.24
CA ALA A 369 -6.23 27.91 26.31
C ALA A 369 -5.30 27.08 27.22
N ASP A 370 -5.68 25.86 27.58
CA ASP A 370 -4.82 24.94 28.35
C ASP A 370 -3.55 24.57 27.57
N LYS A 371 -3.70 24.25 26.29
CA LYS A 371 -2.58 23.92 25.40
C LYS A 371 -1.62 25.08 25.24
N ALA A 372 -2.13 26.30 25.01
CA ALA A 372 -1.31 27.50 24.95
C ALA A 372 -0.55 27.76 26.27
N ARG A 373 -1.19 27.52 27.43
CA ARG A 373 -0.52 27.60 28.74
C ARG A 373 0.59 26.55 28.87
N GLN A 374 0.34 25.32 28.46
CA GLN A 374 1.32 24.23 28.51
C GLN A 374 2.52 24.53 27.61
N ILE A 375 2.30 24.97 26.37
CA ILE A 375 3.35 25.42 25.45
C ILE A 375 4.17 26.55 26.09
N GLY A 376 3.51 27.56 26.65
CA GLY A 376 4.18 28.68 27.32
C GLY A 376 5.01 28.25 28.53
N ASN A 377 4.53 27.28 29.32
CA ASN A 377 5.28 26.71 30.44
C ASN A 377 6.52 25.94 29.96
N LEU A 378 6.36 25.04 28.98
CA LEU A 378 7.45 24.26 28.42
C LEU A 378 8.50 25.16 27.76
N ARG A 379 8.08 26.18 27.01
CA ARG A 379 8.98 27.20 26.41
C ARG A 379 9.84 27.90 27.45
N ARG A 380 9.28 28.25 28.63
CA ARG A 380 10.03 28.88 29.72
C ARG A 380 11.03 27.93 30.38
N GLN A 381 10.71 26.64 30.44
CA GLN A 381 11.55 25.64 31.12
C GLN A 381 12.66 25.07 30.22
N LEU A 382 12.38 24.89 28.92
CA LEU A 382 13.29 24.31 27.93
C LEU A 382 14.25 25.35 27.33
N THR A 383 14.98 26.05 28.19
CA THR A 383 15.99 27.04 27.76
C THR A 383 17.20 26.36 27.10
N PRO A 384 18.01 27.08 26.30
CA PRO A 384 19.23 26.51 25.71
C PRO A 384 20.18 25.90 26.75
N ALA A 385 20.31 26.50 27.94
CA ALA A 385 21.14 25.97 29.02
C ALA A 385 20.61 24.65 29.60
N VAL A 386 19.28 24.47 29.62
CA VAL A 386 18.64 23.22 30.06
C VAL A 386 18.79 22.14 28.98
N LEU A 387 18.54 22.47 27.71
CA LEU A 387 18.71 21.54 26.59
C LEU A 387 20.17 21.09 26.41
N ALA A 388 21.15 21.95 26.72
CA ALA A 388 22.57 21.59 26.70
C ALA A 388 22.95 20.49 27.72
N ARG A 389 22.13 20.28 28.75
CA ARG A 389 22.31 19.22 29.76
C ARG A 389 21.49 17.95 29.47
N ALA A 390 20.83 17.91 28.31
CA ALA A 390 19.97 16.81 27.94
C ALA A 390 20.76 15.58 27.48
N ASP A 391 20.20 14.39 27.74
CA ASP A 391 20.74 13.13 27.25
C ASP A 391 19.98 12.71 25.99
N ARG A 392 20.64 12.80 24.83
CA ARG A 392 20.04 12.46 23.54
C ARG A 392 19.75 10.96 23.40
N SER A 393 20.48 10.09 24.10
CA SER A 393 20.26 8.64 24.06
C SER A 393 19.00 8.27 24.85
N ARG A 394 18.74 8.95 25.97
CA ARG A 394 17.44 8.89 26.68
C ARG A 394 16.31 9.46 25.83
N GLY A 395 16.56 10.58 25.16
CA GLY A 395 15.61 11.19 24.22
C GLY A 395 15.22 10.25 23.09
N ARG A 396 16.20 9.53 22.53
CA ARG A 396 15.96 8.50 21.52
C ARG A 396 15.06 7.38 22.05
N ALA A 397 15.28 6.90 23.27
CA ALA A 397 14.43 5.85 23.85
C ALA A 397 12.96 6.30 23.96
N VAL A 398 12.71 7.57 24.29
CA VAL A 398 11.35 8.14 24.30
C VAL A 398 10.77 8.24 22.89
N TYR A 399 11.57 8.68 21.92
CA TYR A 399 11.19 8.74 20.51
C TYR A 399 10.82 7.35 19.97
N ASP A 400 11.67 6.35 20.18
CA ASP A 400 11.47 4.98 19.71
C ASP A 400 10.18 4.38 20.30
N LYS A 401 9.86 4.69 21.56
CA LYS A 401 8.64 4.21 22.23
C LYS A 401 7.35 4.90 21.75
N THR A 402 7.42 6.18 21.39
CA THR A 402 6.21 7.04 21.26
C THR A 402 6.00 7.56 19.84
N CYS A 403 7.07 8.02 19.20
CA CYS A 403 7.01 8.76 17.94
C CYS A 403 7.37 7.88 16.73
N ALA A 404 8.31 6.94 16.91
CA ALA A 404 8.88 6.14 15.82
C ALA A 404 7.87 5.19 15.16
N ASN A 405 6.75 4.88 15.81
CA ASN A 405 5.67 4.09 15.19
C ASN A 405 5.03 4.82 14.00
N CYS A 406 4.99 6.15 14.04
CA CYS A 406 4.37 6.96 13.00
C CYS A 406 5.39 7.71 12.15
N HIS A 407 6.46 8.21 12.77
CA HIS A 407 7.40 9.12 12.13
C HIS A 407 8.74 8.45 11.83
N ARG A 408 9.34 8.87 10.72
CA ARG A 408 10.75 8.62 10.41
C ARG A 408 11.59 9.77 10.92
N LEU A 409 12.71 9.47 11.56
CA LEU A 409 13.76 10.42 11.89
C LEU A 409 15.11 9.77 11.57
N PHE A 410 15.90 10.48 10.77
CA PHE A 410 17.05 9.92 10.05
C PHE A 410 16.63 8.74 9.16
N ASP A 411 17.12 7.55 9.46
CA ASP A 411 16.92 6.30 8.73
C ASP A 411 15.94 5.34 9.45
N ALA A 412 15.38 5.71 10.60
CA ALA A 412 14.55 4.84 11.43
C ALA A 412 13.14 5.40 11.69
N GLY A 413 12.17 4.49 11.83
CA GLY A 413 10.78 4.77 12.19
C GLY A 413 9.76 4.59 11.06
N GLY A 414 8.52 4.98 11.33
CA GLY A 414 7.33 4.76 10.51
C GLY A 414 7.13 5.78 9.39
N THR A 415 6.09 5.54 8.59
CA THR A 415 5.75 6.31 7.38
C THR A 415 4.32 6.84 7.39
N ILE A 416 3.60 6.68 8.51
CA ILE A 416 2.23 7.17 8.69
C ILE A 416 2.22 8.70 8.81
N GLY A 417 3.14 9.24 9.61
CA GLY A 417 3.37 10.67 9.75
C GLY A 417 4.51 11.15 8.86
N PRO A 418 4.67 12.48 8.70
CA PRO A 418 5.75 13.06 7.91
C PRO A 418 7.14 12.67 8.43
N ASN A 419 8.11 12.57 7.51
CA ASN A 419 9.52 12.38 7.85
C ASN A 419 10.05 13.62 8.59
N LEU A 420 10.45 13.44 9.84
CA LEU A 420 10.90 14.50 10.73
C LEU A 420 12.31 14.98 10.39
N THR A 421 13.14 14.21 9.69
CA THR A 421 14.57 14.52 9.44
C THR A 421 14.78 15.91 8.84
N GLY A 422 13.99 16.27 7.84
CA GLY A 422 14.02 17.57 7.14
C GLY A 422 13.02 18.61 7.65
N SER A 423 12.34 18.35 8.77
CA SER A 423 11.36 19.27 9.36
C SER A 423 12.04 20.41 10.15
N GLN A 424 11.27 21.41 10.58
CA GLN A 424 11.74 22.51 11.45
C GLN A 424 12.03 22.06 12.91
N ARG A 425 12.57 20.85 13.10
CA ARG A 425 12.78 20.21 14.41
C ARG A 425 13.81 20.92 15.32
N MET A 426 14.57 21.87 14.78
CA MET A 426 15.44 22.76 15.57
C MET A 426 14.70 23.97 16.15
N ASN A 427 13.50 24.27 15.65
CA ASN A 427 12.65 25.34 16.17
C ASN A 427 11.78 24.80 17.31
N LEU A 428 12.10 25.19 18.54
CA LEU A 428 11.39 24.74 19.75
C LEU A 428 9.90 25.07 19.68
N ASP A 429 9.52 26.22 19.13
CA ASP A 429 8.14 26.66 19.04
C ASP A 429 7.32 25.76 18.13
N TYR A 430 7.87 25.49 16.94
CA TYR A 430 7.30 24.54 15.99
C TYR A 430 7.12 23.15 16.61
N VAL A 431 8.13 22.65 17.33
CA VAL A 431 8.08 21.31 17.94
C VAL A 431 7.03 21.26 19.06
N LEU A 432 6.99 22.27 19.94
CA LEU A 432 6.02 22.31 21.05
C LEU A 432 4.59 22.47 20.55
N GLU A 433 4.36 23.29 19.52
CA GLU A 433 3.03 23.41 18.90
C GLU A 433 2.53 22.07 18.36
N ASN A 434 3.37 21.33 17.63
CA ASN A 434 2.96 20.03 17.07
C ASN A 434 2.86 18.92 18.13
N LEU A 435 3.70 18.93 19.18
CA LEU A 435 3.63 17.91 20.25
C LEU A 435 2.46 18.12 21.21
N VAL A 436 2.11 19.38 21.51
CA VAL A 436 1.04 19.72 22.46
C VAL A 436 -0.31 19.87 21.75
N ASP A 437 -0.33 20.45 20.55
CA ASP A 437 -1.54 20.67 19.76
C ASP A 437 -1.41 20.19 18.30
N PRO A 438 -1.25 18.87 18.07
CA PRO A 438 -1.08 18.33 16.72
C PRO A 438 -2.29 18.59 15.80
N SER A 439 -3.45 18.93 16.36
CA SER A 439 -4.68 19.21 15.62
C SER A 439 -4.85 20.69 15.25
N ALA A 440 -3.96 21.60 15.68
CA ALA A 440 -4.05 23.03 15.38
C ALA A 440 -3.92 23.34 13.88
N ALA A 441 -3.09 22.58 13.17
CA ALA A 441 -2.88 22.70 11.73
C ALA A 441 -2.61 21.32 11.12
N VAL A 442 -3.65 20.70 10.56
CA VAL A 442 -3.55 19.40 9.88
C VAL A 442 -3.55 19.64 8.37
N SER A 443 -2.49 19.26 7.67
CA SER A 443 -2.47 19.32 6.20
C SER A 443 -3.51 18.34 5.63
N ARG A 444 -4.00 18.61 4.42
CA ARG A 444 -5.00 17.75 3.76
C ARG A 444 -4.56 16.29 3.69
N ASP A 445 -3.27 16.05 3.43
CA ASP A 445 -2.69 14.71 3.29
C ASP A 445 -2.69 13.91 4.60
N PHE A 446 -2.82 14.57 5.75
CA PHE A 446 -2.86 13.94 7.08
C PHE A 446 -4.23 14.10 7.78
N GLN A 447 -5.27 14.51 7.05
CA GLN A 447 -6.62 14.55 7.59
C GLN A 447 -7.19 13.14 7.70
N MET A 448 -7.49 12.73 8.93
CA MET A 448 -8.13 11.43 9.16
C MET A 448 -9.55 11.40 8.58
N GLN A 449 -9.92 10.23 8.08
CA GLN A 449 -11.28 9.87 7.79
C GLN A 449 -11.79 8.92 8.86
N VAL A 450 -13.03 9.15 9.30
CA VAL A 450 -13.82 8.20 10.08
C VAL A 450 -14.80 7.56 9.10
N ILE A 451 -14.66 6.26 8.89
CA ILE A 451 -15.51 5.46 7.99
C ILE A 451 -16.32 4.50 8.85
N GLN A 452 -17.64 4.62 8.78
CA GLN A 452 -18.55 3.61 9.29
C GLN A 452 -18.92 2.67 8.16
N THR A 453 -18.73 1.38 8.39
CA THR A 453 -19.11 0.33 7.44
C THR A 453 -20.56 -0.10 7.64
N THR A 454 -21.17 -0.67 6.60
CA THR A 454 -22.52 -1.26 6.67
C THR A 454 -22.63 -2.43 7.65
N ALA A 455 -21.49 -3.03 8.04
CA ALA A 455 -21.38 -4.06 9.08
C ALA A 455 -21.18 -3.49 10.50
N GLY A 456 -21.40 -2.18 10.70
CA GLY A 456 -21.34 -1.50 12.00
C GLY A 456 -19.93 -1.27 12.55
N ARG A 457 -18.87 -1.60 11.80
CA ARG A 457 -17.47 -1.30 12.19
C ARG A 457 -17.14 0.15 11.87
N VAL A 458 -16.54 0.85 12.83
CA VAL A 458 -15.95 2.18 12.62
C VAL A 458 -14.44 2.04 12.42
N VAL A 459 -13.93 2.57 11.30
CA VAL A 459 -12.51 2.60 10.95
C VAL A 459 -12.03 4.04 10.91
N THR A 460 -10.98 4.35 11.66
CA THR A 460 -10.35 5.68 11.66
C THR A 460 -8.93 5.59 11.10
N GLY A 461 -8.58 6.41 10.11
CA GLY A 461 -7.24 6.45 9.55
C GLY A 461 -7.06 7.46 8.42
N LEU A 462 -5.91 7.42 7.74
CA LEU A 462 -5.58 8.29 6.61
C LEU A 462 -5.95 7.62 5.29
N VAL A 463 -6.51 8.38 4.35
CA VAL A 463 -6.69 7.88 2.98
C VAL A 463 -5.34 7.89 2.29
N VAL A 464 -4.84 6.70 1.95
CA VAL A 464 -3.56 6.54 1.24
C VAL A 464 -3.74 6.23 -0.24
N ASP A 465 -4.92 5.75 -0.62
CA ASP A 465 -5.31 5.52 -2.00
C ASP A 465 -6.84 5.53 -2.13
N GLU A 466 -7.37 5.96 -3.27
CA GLU A 466 -8.80 6.03 -3.51
C GLU A 466 -9.12 5.77 -4.98
N SER A 467 -10.00 4.81 -5.24
CA SER A 467 -10.47 4.45 -6.58
C SER A 467 -11.99 4.63 -6.70
N PRO A 468 -12.58 4.49 -7.90
CA PRO A 468 -14.03 4.51 -8.06
C PRO A 468 -14.77 3.39 -7.32
N VAL A 469 -14.10 2.32 -6.87
CA VAL A 469 -14.72 1.16 -6.23
C VAL A 469 -14.32 0.95 -4.77
N ALA A 470 -13.22 1.52 -4.30
CA ALA A 470 -12.76 1.36 -2.92
C ALA A 470 -11.96 2.56 -2.40
N VAL A 471 -11.82 2.60 -1.07
CA VAL A 471 -10.97 3.55 -0.34
C VAL A 471 -9.95 2.76 0.46
N ALA A 472 -8.66 3.03 0.26
CA ALA A 472 -7.60 2.47 1.08
C ALA A 472 -7.28 3.41 2.25
N ILE A 473 -7.47 2.91 3.47
CA ILE A 473 -7.23 3.61 4.71
C ILE A 473 -6.01 3.02 5.42
N GLN A 474 -5.00 3.83 5.67
CA GLN A 474 -3.92 3.51 6.59
C GLN A 474 -4.36 3.84 8.02
N THR A 475 -4.56 2.80 8.82
CA THR A 475 -4.74 2.90 10.27
C THR A 475 -3.36 2.97 10.96
N VAL A 476 -3.31 3.04 12.29
CA VAL A 476 -2.04 2.97 13.04
C VAL A 476 -1.31 1.63 12.82
N ASN A 477 -2.03 0.56 12.51
CA ASN A 477 -1.48 -0.79 12.47
C ASN A 477 -1.40 -1.38 11.06
N GLU A 478 -2.34 -1.03 10.18
CA GLU A 478 -2.51 -1.71 8.89
C GLU A 478 -3.16 -0.83 7.83
N ARG A 479 -2.91 -1.16 6.56
CA ARG A 479 -3.63 -0.63 5.39
C ARG A 479 -4.86 -1.49 5.15
N LEU A 480 -6.05 -0.90 5.31
CA LEU A 480 -7.34 -1.51 5.01
C LEU A 480 -7.84 -1.01 3.67
N VAL A 481 -8.38 -1.89 2.83
CA VAL A 481 -9.07 -1.51 1.60
C VAL A 481 -10.56 -1.76 1.80
N ILE A 482 -11.34 -0.69 1.85
CA ILE A 482 -12.78 -0.74 2.12
C ILE A 482 -13.53 -0.48 0.80
N PRO A 483 -14.29 -1.46 0.29
CA PRO A 483 -15.19 -1.27 -0.84
C PRO A 483 -16.19 -0.14 -0.58
N ARG A 484 -16.45 0.70 -1.58
CA ARG A 484 -17.33 1.87 -1.43
C ARG A 484 -18.78 1.49 -1.12
N ASP A 485 -19.25 0.35 -1.63
CA ASP A 485 -20.58 -0.20 -1.37
C ASP A 485 -20.75 -0.72 0.07
N GLU A 486 -19.65 -0.83 0.82
CA GLU A 486 -19.68 -1.15 2.24
C GLU A 486 -19.50 0.05 3.16
N ILE A 487 -19.33 1.24 2.61
CA ILE A 487 -19.24 2.48 3.38
C ILE A 487 -20.66 2.99 3.62
N ASP A 488 -21.10 2.94 4.88
CA ASP A 488 -22.38 3.51 5.32
C ASP A 488 -22.25 5.03 5.48
N SER A 489 -21.18 5.49 6.14
CA SER A 489 -20.87 6.92 6.24
C SER A 489 -19.37 7.18 6.28
N ARG A 490 -18.98 8.37 5.79
CA ARG A 490 -17.59 8.85 5.79
C ARG A 490 -17.56 10.31 6.24
N GLN A 491 -16.71 10.61 7.20
CA GLN A 491 -16.54 11.96 7.72
C GLN A 491 -15.06 12.32 7.82
N THR A 492 -14.72 13.55 7.44
CA THR A 492 -13.38 14.09 7.68
C THR A 492 -13.28 14.53 9.13
N SER A 493 -12.32 13.99 9.86
CA SER A 493 -12.06 14.39 11.23
C SER A 493 -11.34 15.75 11.26
N PRO A 494 -11.76 16.69 12.12
CA PRO A 494 -11.00 17.91 12.36
C PRO A 494 -9.74 17.66 13.21
N LEU A 495 -9.51 16.41 13.65
CA LEU A 495 -8.39 16.03 14.50
C LEU A 495 -7.25 15.39 13.68
N SER A 496 -6.03 15.61 14.15
CA SER A 496 -4.85 14.92 13.64
C SER A 496 -4.83 13.44 14.06
N MET A 497 -4.22 12.61 13.21
CA MET A 497 -3.89 11.23 13.56
C MET A 497 -2.90 11.13 14.72
N MET A 498 -2.02 12.13 14.84
CA MET A 498 -1.15 12.26 15.99
C MET A 498 -1.98 12.59 17.24
N PRO A 499 -1.90 11.77 18.31
CA PRO A 499 -2.66 12.03 19.52
C PRO A 499 -2.17 13.24 20.32
N ASP A 500 -3.10 13.97 20.91
CA ASP A 500 -2.88 15.02 21.90
C ASP A 500 -2.48 14.34 23.22
N GLY A 501 -1.79 15.09 24.09
CA GLY A 501 -1.46 14.61 25.43
C GLY A 501 -0.34 13.56 25.48
N GLN A 502 0.39 13.33 24.39
CA GLN A 502 1.55 12.42 24.36
C GLN A 502 2.64 12.80 25.38
N LEU A 503 2.74 14.08 25.75
CA LEU A 503 3.68 14.55 26.76
C LEU A 503 3.21 14.33 28.21
N ASN A 504 1.92 14.04 28.44
CA ASN A 504 1.35 14.00 29.79
C ASN A 504 1.84 12.80 30.61
N THR A 505 2.33 11.76 29.95
CA THR A 505 2.89 10.56 30.58
C THR A 505 4.41 10.65 30.77
N LEU A 506 5.04 11.74 30.34
CA LEU A 506 6.49 11.93 30.39
C LEU A 506 6.89 12.85 31.55
N THR A 507 8.02 12.54 32.19
CA THR A 507 8.65 13.48 33.14
C THR A 507 9.28 14.66 32.39
N PHE A 508 9.56 15.76 33.11
CA PHE A 508 10.22 16.91 32.51
C PHE A 508 11.58 16.56 31.90
N GLU A 509 12.36 15.68 32.55
CA GLU A 509 13.66 15.21 32.04
C GLU A 509 13.48 14.45 30.72
N GLN A 510 12.45 13.59 30.63
CA GLN A 510 12.15 12.85 29.40
C GLN A 510 11.73 13.80 28.27
N ILE A 511 10.94 14.83 28.57
CA ILE A 511 10.55 15.86 27.59
C ILE A 511 11.78 16.62 27.11
N ARG A 512 12.64 17.10 28.04
CA ARG A 512 13.89 17.78 27.70
C ARG A 512 14.79 16.92 26.80
N ASP A 513 14.98 15.66 27.17
CA ASP A 513 15.82 14.72 26.44
C ASP A 513 15.25 14.41 25.06
N LEU A 514 13.93 14.22 24.94
CA LEU A 514 13.22 14.05 23.67
C LEU A 514 13.44 15.27 22.75
N ILE A 515 13.20 16.48 23.25
CA ILE A 515 13.36 17.72 22.47
C ILE A 515 14.81 17.89 22.00
N ALA A 516 15.79 17.59 22.85
CA ALA A 516 17.20 17.65 22.47
C ALA A 516 17.59 16.59 21.43
N TYR A 517 17.01 15.39 21.50
CA TYR A 517 17.19 14.37 20.46
C TYR A 517 16.54 14.79 19.14
N LEU A 518 15.30 15.28 19.17
CA LEU A 518 14.58 15.79 18.00
C LEU A 518 15.31 16.95 17.32
N ALA A 519 16.00 17.82 18.06
CA ALA A 519 16.79 18.92 17.49
C ALA A 519 18.20 18.50 17.03
N GLY A 520 18.68 17.31 17.42
CA GLY A 520 20.07 16.89 17.21
C GLY A 520 20.42 16.61 15.75
N PRO A 521 21.64 16.90 15.26
CA PRO A 521 21.98 16.75 13.84
C PRO A 521 22.13 15.29 13.36
N SER A 522 22.18 14.33 14.28
CA SER A 522 22.54 12.94 14.01
C SER A 522 21.74 11.94 14.85
N GLN A 523 21.67 10.70 14.39
CA GLN A 523 21.20 9.58 15.22
C GLN A 523 22.23 9.28 16.32
N VAL A 524 21.74 8.95 17.52
CA VAL A 524 22.56 8.49 18.65
C VAL A 524 22.11 7.08 19.03
N PRO A 525 22.95 6.22 19.63
CA PRO A 525 22.50 4.90 20.11
C PRO A 525 21.39 5.05 21.16
N PRO A 526 20.41 4.13 21.22
CA PRO A 526 19.42 4.16 22.29
C PRO A 526 20.11 3.76 23.60
N MET A 527 19.66 4.32 24.72
CA MET A 527 20.16 3.91 26.03
C MET A 527 19.82 2.42 26.24
N LYS A 528 20.81 1.59 26.60
CA LYS A 528 20.56 0.18 26.94
C LYS A 528 19.63 0.15 28.15
N SER A 529 18.53 -0.60 28.05
CA SER A 529 17.70 -0.95 29.21
C SER A 529 18.55 -1.82 30.15
N GLU A 530 18.76 -1.36 31.38
CA GLU A 530 19.27 -2.20 32.48
C GLU A 530 18.22 -3.24 32.91
#